data_AF-A0A7S4D912-F1
#
_entry.id   AF-A0A7S4D912-F1
#
_cell.length_a   1.000
_cell.length_b   1.000
_cell.length_c   1.000
_cell.angle_alpha   90.00
_cell.angle_beta   90.00
_cell.angle_gamma   90.00
#
_symmetry.space_group_name_H-M   'P 1'
#
loop_
_entity.id
_entity.type
_entity.pdbx_description
1 polymer ?
#
loop_
_entity_poly.entity_id
_entity_poly.type
_entity_poly.pdbx_seq_one_letter_code
_entity_poly.pdbx_strand_id
1 'polypeptide(L)'
;ADAAKRQRVVKPTAIGTWGFSQMAVERAQELLEQGSSAIEAVEAGINEVELDTEAQYYVGYGGLPNADGKMEFDAAVMDGENRLYGAVMGMAGIKTPISVARKIMENC
;
A
#
# COMPACT_ATOMS: atom_id res chain seq x y z
N ALA A 1 26.28 -11.24 -36.69
CA ALA A 1 24.88 -11.17 -36.22
C ALA A 1 24.94 -11.26 -34.70
N ASP A 2 25.08 -10.11 -34.04
CA ASP A 2 25.23 -10.05 -32.59
C ASP A 2 24.20 -9.05 -32.07
N ALA A 3 23.04 -9.57 -31.70
CA ALA A 3 21.96 -8.79 -31.12
C ALA A 3 22.27 -8.64 -29.63
N ALA A 4 23.10 -7.64 -29.30
CA ALA A 4 23.28 -7.19 -27.92
C ALA A 4 21.90 -6.86 -27.34
N LYS A 5 21.41 -7.72 -26.43
CA LYS A 5 20.16 -7.52 -25.70
C LYS A 5 20.24 -6.16 -25.01
N ARG A 6 19.45 -5.19 -25.47
CA ARG A 6 19.28 -3.91 -24.78
C ARG A 6 18.76 -4.20 -23.38
N GLN A 7 19.60 -3.99 -22.37
CA GLN A 7 19.20 -4.13 -20.99
C GLN A 7 18.22 -2.99 -20.67
N ARG A 8 16.94 -3.33 -20.51
CA ARG A 8 15.89 -2.36 -20.20
C ARG A 8 16.14 -1.85 -18.78
N VAL A 9 16.57 -0.59 -18.65
CA VAL A 9 16.66 0.07 -17.35
C VAL A 9 15.22 0.30 -16.88
N VAL A 10 14.77 -0.50 -15.91
CA VAL A 10 13.49 -0.30 -15.24
C VAL A 10 13.75 0.66 -14.10
N LYS A 11 13.18 1.87 -14.19
CA LYS A 11 13.15 2.77 -13.03
C LYS A 11 12.08 2.26 -12.07
N PRO A 12 12.33 2.28 -10.74
CA PRO A 12 11.27 2.06 -9.78
C PRO A 12 10.13 3.06 -10.04
N THR A 13 8.89 2.60 -9.97
CA THR A 13 7.72 3.41 -10.29
C THR A 13 6.58 3.02 -9.36
N ALA A 14 6.02 4.02 -8.69
CA ALA A 14 4.79 3.88 -7.91
C ALA A 14 3.59 4.45 -8.70
N ILE A 15 2.43 3.81 -8.59
CA ILE A 15 1.17 4.25 -9.18
C ILE A 15 0.07 4.07 -8.12
N GLY A 16 -0.78 5.08 -7.97
CA GLY A 16 -1.90 5.07 -7.02
C GLY A 16 -3.21 5.43 -7.69
N THR A 17 -4.32 5.15 -7.01
CA THR A 17 -5.67 5.48 -7.47
C THR A 17 -6.15 6.80 -6.87
N TRP A 18 -6.76 7.64 -7.70
CA TRP A 18 -7.31 8.96 -7.36
C TRP A 18 -6.25 10.02 -7.03
N GLY A 19 -6.69 11.28 -6.87
CA GLY A 19 -5.79 12.39 -6.55
C GLY A 19 -5.23 12.31 -5.13
N PHE A 20 -5.98 11.76 -4.18
CA PHE A 20 -5.56 11.68 -2.78
C PHE A 20 -4.38 10.74 -2.54
N SER A 21 -4.16 9.77 -3.44
CA SER A 21 -3.00 8.89 -3.32
C SER A 21 -1.69 9.58 -3.71
N GLN A 22 -1.69 10.87 -4.06
CA GLN A 22 -0.47 11.58 -4.44
C GLN A 22 0.59 11.48 -3.33
N MET A 23 0.21 11.72 -2.07
CA MET A 23 1.13 11.56 -0.93
C MET A 23 1.67 10.13 -0.80
N ALA A 24 0.84 9.13 -1.04
CA ALA A 24 1.25 7.73 -1.01
C ALA A 24 2.26 7.41 -2.12
N VAL A 25 2.01 7.92 -3.33
CA VAL A 25 2.86 7.72 -4.49
C VAL A 25 4.21 8.41 -4.30
N GLU A 26 4.21 9.65 -3.80
CA GLU A 26 5.44 10.40 -3.50
C GLU A 26 6.26 9.66 -2.44
N ARG A 27 5.61 9.25 -1.34
CA ARG A 27 6.28 8.51 -0.26
C ARG A 27 6.86 7.18 -0.74
N ALA A 28 6.10 6.40 -1.52
CA ALA A 28 6.56 5.14 -2.06
C ALA A 28 7.71 5.34 -3.06
N GLN A 29 7.63 6.36 -3.92
CA GLN A 29 8.68 6.69 -4.89
C GLN A 29 9.99 7.03 -4.20
N GLU A 30 9.96 7.85 -3.15
CA GLU A 30 11.16 8.19 -2.35
C GLU A 30 11.83 6.94 -1.78
N LEU A 31 11.06 6.02 -1.19
CA LEU A 31 11.58 4.80 -0.59
C LEU A 31 12.17 3.85 -1.63
N LEU A 32 11.51 3.74 -2.79
CA LEU A 32 12.02 2.96 -3.92
C LEU A 32 13.34 3.52 -4.46
N GLU A 33 13.48 4.84 -4.55
CA GLU A 33 14.73 5.51 -4.97
C GLU A 33 15.87 5.31 -3.96
N GLN A 34 15.54 5.13 -2.68
CA GLN A 34 16.47 4.78 -1.61
C GLN A 34 16.85 3.29 -1.58
N GLY A 35 16.25 2.47 -2.45
CA GLY A 35 16.53 1.03 -2.55
C GLY A 35 15.70 0.15 -1.60
N SER A 36 14.61 0.69 -1.03
CA SER A 36 13.66 -0.12 -0.25
C SER A 36 12.92 -1.11 -1.17
N SER A 37 12.42 -2.20 -0.61
CA SER A 37 11.60 -3.15 -1.36
C SER A 37 10.25 -2.53 -1.77
N ALA A 38 9.64 -3.07 -2.82
CA ALA A 38 8.31 -2.62 -3.28
C ALA A 38 7.24 -2.79 -2.19
N ILE A 39 7.35 -3.82 -1.36
CA ILE A 39 6.46 -4.07 -0.22
C ILE A 39 6.60 -3.00 0.86
N GLU A 40 7.83 -2.64 1.22
CA GLU A 40 8.07 -1.59 2.22
C GLU A 40 7.60 -0.22 1.72
N ALA A 41 7.87 0.08 0.45
CA ALA A 41 7.46 1.34 -0.15
C ALA A 41 5.93 1.49 -0.22
N VAL A 42 5.21 0.45 -0.64
CA VAL A 42 3.75 0.51 -0.77
C VAL A 42 3.05 0.55 0.58
N GLU A 43 3.52 -0.20 1.58
CA GLU A 43 2.97 -0.15 2.93
C GLU A 43 3.13 1.25 3.53
N ALA A 44 4.33 1.83 3.44
CA ALA A 44 4.58 3.16 3.95
C ALA A 44 3.70 4.22 3.27
N GLY A 45 3.56 4.16 1.94
CA GLY A 45 2.69 5.08 1.20
C GLY A 45 1.22 4.93 1.58
N ILE A 46 0.70 3.71 1.69
CA ILE A 46 -0.71 3.49 2.08
C ILE A 46 -0.96 3.95 3.52
N ASN A 47 -0.01 3.73 4.44
CA ASN A 47 -0.14 4.16 5.83
C ASN A 47 -0.29 5.69 5.97
N GLU A 48 0.35 6.50 5.11
CA GLU A 48 0.13 7.96 5.12
C GLU A 48 -1.35 8.28 4.87
N VAL A 49 -1.98 7.61 3.89
CA VAL A 49 -3.40 7.79 3.56
C VAL A 49 -4.32 7.23 4.64
N GLU A 50 -4.00 6.05 5.19
CA GLU A 50 -4.79 5.43 6.26
C GLU A 50 -4.77 6.24 7.57
N LEU A 51 -3.73 7.04 7.79
CA LEU A 51 -3.59 7.88 8.98
C LEU A 51 -4.07 9.32 8.78
N ASP A 52 -4.30 9.75 7.54
CA ASP A 52 -4.75 11.10 7.22
C ASP A 52 -6.22 11.31 7.66
N THR A 53 -6.42 12.21 8.62
CA THR A 53 -7.74 12.63 9.11
C THR A 53 -8.25 13.92 8.49
N GLU A 54 -7.37 14.66 7.80
CA GLU A 54 -7.72 15.93 7.15
C GLU A 54 -8.22 15.69 5.72
N ALA A 55 -7.77 14.60 5.11
CA ALA A 55 -8.35 13.98 3.94
C ALA A 55 -9.87 13.81 4.08
N GLN A 56 -10.65 14.39 3.17
CA GLN A 56 -12.08 14.05 3.00
C GLN A 56 -12.28 12.67 2.34
N TYR A 57 -11.37 11.72 2.55
CA TYR A 57 -11.29 10.48 1.80
C TYR A 57 -11.67 9.27 2.67
N TYR A 58 -12.17 8.23 2.01
CA TYR A 58 -12.82 7.08 2.64
C TYR A 58 -11.84 5.96 3.03
N VAL A 59 -10.66 6.28 3.55
CA VAL A 59 -9.60 5.29 3.82
C VAL A 59 -9.10 5.40 5.25
N GLY A 60 -9.05 4.27 5.96
CA GLY A 60 -8.50 4.18 7.31
C GLY A 60 -9.15 5.13 8.32
N TYR A 61 -8.33 5.80 9.13
CA TYR A 61 -8.75 6.58 10.29
C TYR A 61 -9.70 7.74 9.94
N GLY A 62 -9.56 8.35 8.76
CA GLY A 62 -10.47 9.38 8.24
C GLY A 62 -11.74 8.84 7.56
N GLY A 63 -11.92 7.51 7.49
CA GLY A 63 -13.00 6.86 6.77
C GLY A 63 -14.41 7.07 7.36
N LEU A 64 -15.42 6.65 6.59
CA LEU A 64 -16.82 6.64 7.06
C LEU A 64 -17.20 5.29 7.68
N PRO A 65 -18.07 5.29 8.70
CA PRO A 65 -18.56 4.06 9.29
C PRO A 65 -19.54 3.32 8.37
N ASN A 66 -19.75 2.03 8.66
CA ASN A 66 -20.83 1.24 8.08
C ASN A 66 -22.22 1.69 8.60
N ALA A 67 -23.30 1.04 8.13
CA ALA A 67 -24.67 1.39 8.49
C ALA A 67 -24.99 1.28 10.00
N ASP A 68 -24.23 0.45 10.73
CA ASP A 68 -24.35 0.30 12.19
C ASP A 68 -23.49 1.33 12.96
N GLY A 69 -22.84 2.26 12.27
CA GLY A 69 -21.94 3.24 12.88
C GLY A 69 -20.59 2.66 13.28
N LYS A 70 -20.19 1.48 12.79
CA LYS A 70 -18.92 0.84 13.10
C LYS A 70 -17.86 1.15 12.04
N MET A 71 -16.64 1.39 12.51
CA MET A 71 -15.46 1.54 11.65
C MET A 71 -14.86 0.16 11.38
N GLU A 72 -15.02 -0.30 10.14
CA GLU A 72 -14.54 -1.60 9.66
C GLU A 72 -13.81 -1.40 8.34
N PHE A 73 -12.63 -2.01 8.22
CA PHE A 73 -11.75 -1.81 7.07
C PHE A 73 -11.27 -3.12 6.46
N ASP A 74 -11.04 -3.05 5.16
CA ASP A 74 -10.51 -4.13 4.34
C ASP A 74 -9.17 -3.68 3.75
N ALA A 75 -8.18 -4.57 3.75
CA ALA A 75 -6.90 -4.31 3.12
C ALA A 75 -6.27 -5.62 2.62
N ALA A 76 -5.51 -5.53 1.53
CA ALA A 76 -4.77 -6.66 0.99
C ALA A 76 -3.45 -6.19 0.40
N VAL A 77 -2.43 -7.05 0.51
CA VAL A 77 -1.09 -6.83 -0.05
C VAL A 77 -0.59 -8.11 -0.70
N MET A 78 0.20 -7.95 -1.76
CA MET A 78 0.79 -9.05 -2.51
C MET A 78 2.24 -8.74 -2.86
N ASP A 79 3.13 -9.67 -2.56
CA ASP A 79 4.49 -9.68 -3.08
C ASP A 79 4.53 -10.51 -4.37
N GLY A 80 4.73 -9.80 -5.50
CA GLY A 80 4.82 -10.42 -6.82
C GLY A 80 6.09 -11.26 -7.03
N GLU A 81 7.16 -11.02 -6.27
CA GLU A 81 8.41 -11.76 -6.40
C GLU A 81 8.27 -13.18 -5.81
N ASN A 82 7.79 -13.27 -4.58
CA ASN A 82 7.63 -14.55 -3.87
C ASN A 82 6.23 -15.16 -4.01
N ARG A 83 5.29 -14.46 -4.64
CA ARG A 83 3.85 -14.82 -4.75
C ARG A 83 3.18 -14.97 -3.38
N LEU A 84 3.65 -14.21 -2.39
CA LEU A 84 3.06 -14.14 -1.06
C LEU A 84 1.93 -13.12 -1.08
N TYR A 85 0.89 -13.35 -0.28
CA TYR A 85 -0.21 -12.41 -0.12
C TYR A 85 -0.76 -12.46 1.30
N GLY A 86 -1.40 -11.38 1.71
CA GLY A 86 -2.12 -11.30 2.97
C GLY A 86 -3.29 -10.33 2.83
N ALA A 87 -4.36 -10.58 3.58
CA ALA A 87 -5.57 -9.79 3.52
C ALA A 87 -6.32 -9.80 4.85
N VAL A 88 -7.06 -8.73 5.09
CA VAL A 88 -7.99 -8.54 6.21
C VAL A 88 -9.31 -8.01 5.65
N MET A 89 -10.41 -8.38 6.30
CA MET A 89 -11.75 -7.92 5.92
C MET A 89 -12.60 -7.71 7.18
N GLY A 90 -13.37 -6.64 7.22
CA GLY A 90 -14.22 -6.29 8.36
C GLY A 90 -13.43 -6.00 9.63
N MET A 91 -12.20 -5.51 9.50
CA MET A 91 -11.31 -5.31 10.65
C MET A 91 -11.64 -4.01 11.38
N ALA A 92 -11.80 -4.10 12.70
CA ALA A 92 -12.03 -2.94 13.57
C ALA A 92 -10.86 -2.74 14.56
N GLY A 93 -10.70 -1.50 15.03
CA GLY A 93 -9.77 -1.16 16.12
C GLY A 93 -8.31 -0.99 15.74
N ILE A 94 -7.96 -1.07 14.45
CA ILE A 94 -6.60 -0.83 13.94
C ILE A 94 -6.66 0.25 12.87
N LYS A 95 -5.80 1.27 13.00
CA LYS A 95 -5.75 2.41 12.08
C LYS A 95 -5.07 2.09 10.76
N THR A 96 -4.16 1.11 10.76
CA THR A 96 -3.33 0.73 9.60
C THR A 96 -3.60 -0.71 9.15
N PRO A 97 -4.77 -1.01 8.57
CA PRO A 97 -5.13 -2.37 8.16
C PRO A 97 -4.17 -2.97 7.13
N ILE A 98 -3.52 -2.17 6.26
CA ILE A 98 -2.52 -2.70 5.31
C ILE A 98 -1.32 -3.35 6.02
N SER A 99 -0.87 -2.79 7.13
CA SER A 99 0.23 -3.37 7.93
C SER A 99 -0.17 -4.70 8.55
N VAL A 100 -1.44 -4.88 8.90
CA VAL A 100 -1.93 -6.17 9.39
C VAL A 100 -1.98 -7.20 8.27
N ALA A 101 -2.43 -6.79 7.07
CA ALA A 101 -2.39 -7.65 5.88
C ALA A 101 -0.95 -8.06 5.55
N ARG A 102 0.02 -7.15 5.62
CA ARG A 102 1.45 -7.46 5.47
C ARG A 102 1.93 -8.44 6.53
N LYS A 103 1.53 -8.25 7.79
CA LYS A 103 1.91 -9.17 8.86
C LYS A 103 1.35 -10.58 8.65
N ILE A 104 0.16 -10.71 8.08
CA ILE A 104 -0.38 -12.01 7.66
C ILE A 104 0.49 -12.61 6.56
N MET A 105 0.81 -11.85 5.52
CA MET A 105 1.67 -12.28 4.41
C MET A 105 3.03 -12.84 4.88
N GLU A 106 3.65 -12.22 5.89
CA GLU A 106 4.96 -12.61 6.42
C GLU A 106 4.95 -13.84 7.34
N ASN A 107 3.81 -14.20 7.93
CA ASN A 107 3.70 -15.29 8.91
C ASN A 107 2.91 -16.51 8.38
N CYS A 108 2.68 -16.60 7.07
CA CYS A 108 2.07 -17.76 6.41
C CYS A 108 3.08 -18.81 5.99
#